data_AF-A0A7S2HJC8-F1
#
_entry.id   AF-A0A7S2HJC8-F1
#
_cell.length_a   1.000
_cell.length_b   1.000
_cell.length_c   1.000
_cell.angle_alpha   90.00
_cell.angle_beta   90.00
_cell.angle_gamma   90.00
#
_symmetry.space_group_name_H-M   'P 1'
#
loop_
_entity.id
_entity.type
_entity.pdbx_description
1 polymer ?
#
loop_
_entity_poly.entity_id
_entity_poly.type
_entity_poly.pdbx_seq_one_letter_code
_entity_poly.pdbx_strand_id
1 'polypeptide(L)'
;KPPRLGPPHSRACARSPGGPPAAALRAAMNRGGGKNKKVEIAMIRRELTGERHVSLTRLAGDTGTDEGEWRSQLIWQNFRIVDCTQATALVLGLDHPNFCEGKEAAAKNSAELFEGQLYDAGVAGLPLDRLSSVHSHYFGSGFERVVGKRLRAFVTDRYEYDDKTSRVRAPTKMLNAMRKLEARDLVEEQKEWHEQTKDRMLNKPKEVVKPPNFAPSQTVFDPDQRPRYASTKMQPDELEERGGGFDGKGGGKGATGLF
;
A
#
# COMPACT_ATOMS: atom_id res chain seq x y z
N LYS A 1 71.41 24.22 18.21
CA LYS A 1 70.90 22.97 17.59
C LYS A 1 70.44 22.03 18.69
N PRO A 2 69.13 21.93 18.98
CA PRO A 2 68.59 20.88 19.84
C PRO A 2 68.15 19.64 19.01
N PRO A 3 68.08 18.45 19.63
CA PRO A 3 67.83 17.19 18.93
C PRO A 3 66.35 16.97 18.59
N ARG A 4 66.12 16.25 17.49
CA ARG A 4 64.81 15.87 16.95
C ARG A 4 64.15 14.80 17.85
N LEU A 5 62.92 15.08 18.27
CA LEU A 5 62.01 14.10 18.88
C LEU A 5 61.52 13.14 17.79
N GLY A 6 61.71 11.83 18.02
CA GLY A 6 61.19 10.76 17.17
C GLY A 6 59.68 10.52 17.38
N PRO A 7 59.00 9.86 16.43
CA PRO A 7 57.56 9.62 16.52
C PRO A 7 57.24 8.43 17.46
N PRO A 8 56.06 8.44 18.11
CA PRO A 8 55.64 7.37 19.00
C PRO A 8 55.19 6.11 18.26
N HIS A 9 55.46 4.98 18.91
CA HIS A 9 55.16 3.61 18.48
C HIS A 9 53.70 3.39 18.05
N SER A 10 53.58 2.78 16.87
CA SER A 10 52.37 2.18 16.31
C SER A 10 51.79 1.13 17.27
N ARG A 11 50.58 1.37 17.78
CA ARG A 11 49.76 0.35 18.43
C ARG A 11 49.35 -0.70 17.40
N ALA A 12 49.80 -1.94 17.60
CA ALA A 12 49.28 -3.10 16.90
C ALA A 12 47.81 -3.32 17.29
N CYS A 13 46.89 -3.12 16.33
CA CYS A 13 45.53 -3.61 16.45
C CYS A 13 45.55 -5.14 16.34
N ALA A 14 45.17 -5.79 17.45
CA ALA A 14 44.89 -7.22 17.50
C ALA A 14 43.83 -7.59 16.44
N ARG A 15 44.23 -8.45 15.50
CA ARG A 15 43.29 -9.17 14.63
C ARG A 15 42.64 -10.27 15.46
N SER A 16 41.35 -10.15 15.74
CA SER A 16 40.55 -11.26 16.27
C SER A 16 40.50 -12.41 15.26
N PRO A 17 40.63 -13.67 15.70
CA PRO A 17 40.55 -14.83 14.81
C PRO A 17 39.08 -15.19 14.53
N GLY A 18 38.75 -15.31 13.24
CA GLY A 18 37.89 -16.37 12.71
C GLY A 18 36.48 -16.52 13.28
N GLY A 19 35.60 -15.54 13.06
CA GLY A 19 34.19 -15.86 12.86
C GLY A 19 34.01 -16.54 11.50
N PRO A 20 33.18 -17.60 11.36
CA PRO A 20 32.96 -18.23 10.06
C PRO A 20 32.45 -17.17 9.07
N PRO A 21 32.94 -17.16 7.82
CA PRO A 21 32.47 -16.19 6.84
C PRO A 21 30.96 -16.37 6.68
N ALA A 22 30.18 -15.30 6.77
CA ALA A 22 28.73 -15.31 6.58
C ALA A 22 28.28 -15.98 5.25
N ALA A 23 29.21 -16.13 4.30
CA ALA A 23 29.05 -16.90 3.08
C ALA A 23 28.96 -18.43 3.30
N ALA A 24 29.63 -19.00 4.31
CA ALA A 24 29.61 -20.44 4.60
C ALA A 24 28.27 -20.89 5.23
N LEU A 25 27.65 -20.06 6.09
CA LEU A 25 26.31 -20.33 6.62
C LEU A 25 25.24 -20.26 5.51
N ARG A 26 25.35 -19.29 4.59
CA ARG A 26 24.48 -19.18 3.41
C ARG A 26 24.67 -20.31 2.39
N ALA A 27 25.86 -20.90 2.31
CA ALA A 27 26.14 -22.03 1.45
C ALA A 27 25.63 -23.36 2.02
N ALA A 28 25.57 -23.49 3.36
CA ALA A 28 25.04 -24.69 4.03
C ALA A 28 23.53 -24.86 3.85
N MET A 29 22.75 -23.76 3.83
CA MET A 29 21.30 -23.81 3.57
C MET A 29 20.93 -24.19 2.12
N ASN A 30 21.86 -24.11 1.16
CA ASN A 30 21.56 -24.34 -0.27
C ASN A 30 21.94 -25.75 -0.78
N ARG A 31 22.64 -26.60 0.00
CA ARG A 31 23.25 -27.84 -0.56
C ARG A 31 22.49 -29.15 -0.34
N GLY A 32 21.50 -29.21 0.57
CA GLY A 32 20.75 -30.45 0.85
C GLY A 32 19.37 -30.57 0.17
N GLY A 33 18.74 -29.47 -0.23
CA GLY A 33 17.29 -29.44 -0.51
C GLY A 33 16.85 -29.66 -1.96
N GLY A 34 17.76 -29.82 -2.93
CA GLY A 34 17.39 -29.82 -4.36
C GLY A 34 16.50 -31.00 -4.81
N LYS A 35 16.67 -32.17 -4.19
CA LYS A 35 15.83 -33.35 -4.45
C LYS A 35 14.47 -33.21 -3.75
N ASN A 36 14.46 -32.72 -2.51
CA ASN A 36 13.23 -32.49 -1.75
C ASN A 36 12.38 -31.38 -2.37
N LYS A 37 13.00 -30.31 -2.90
CA LYS A 37 12.30 -29.20 -3.56
C LYS A 37 11.44 -29.67 -4.74
N LYS A 38 11.95 -30.55 -5.60
CA LYS A 38 11.19 -31.06 -6.74
C LYS A 38 10.01 -31.93 -6.30
N VAL A 39 10.21 -32.73 -5.25
CA VAL A 39 9.16 -33.57 -4.66
C VAL A 39 8.06 -32.70 -4.04
N GLU A 40 8.42 -31.68 -3.26
CA GLU A 40 7.48 -30.73 -2.65
C GLU A 40 6.69 -29.96 -3.70
N ILE A 41 7.33 -29.45 -4.76
CA ILE A 41 6.63 -28.80 -5.88
C ILE A 41 5.62 -29.77 -6.50
N ALA A 42 6.00 -31.04 -6.71
CA ALA A 42 5.08 -32.04 -7.26
C ALA A 42 3.92 -32.37 -6.32
N MET A 43 4.14 -32.37 -5.00
CA MET A 43 3.08 -32.54 -4.00
C MET A 43 2.10 -31.36 -4.02
N ILE A 44 2.61 -30.13 -3.96
CA ILE A 44 1.78 -28.93 -4.04
C ILE A 44 0.98 -28.92 -5.35
N ARG A 45 1.59 -29.30 -6.48
CA ARG A 45 0.89 -29.40 -7.76
C ARG A 45 -0.29 -30.39 -7.72
N ARG A 46 -0.15 -31.51 -7.00
CA ARG A 46 -1.25 -32.46 -6.80
C ARG A 46 -2.36 -31.88 -5.94
N GLU A 47 -2.02 -31.13 -4.89
CA GLU A 47 -3.00 -30.42 -4.05
C GLU A 47 -3.75 -29.32 -4.82
N LEU A 48 -3.11 -28.70 -5.83
CA LEU A 48 -3.71 -27.70 -6.72
C LEU A 48 -4.54 -28.29 -7.87
N THR A 49 -4.58 -29.61 -8.02
CA THR A 49 -5.31 -30.27 -9.13
C THR A 49 -6.80 -30.32 -8.82
N GLY A 50 -7.66 -29.90 -9.76
CA GLY A 50 -9.12 -29.91 -9.58
C GLY A 50 -9.66 -28.71 -8.78
N GLU A 51 -8.79 -27.84 -8.26
CA GLU A 51 -9.16 -26.60 -7.58
C GLU A 51 -8.87 -25.40 -8.47
N ARG A 52 -9.71 -24.36 -8.44
CA ARG A 52 -9.45 -23.09 -9.16
C ARG A 52 -8.60 -22.12 -8.34
N HIS A 53 -8.85 -22.06 -7.04
CA HIS A 53 -8.17 -21.19 -6.08
C HIS A 53 -7.97 -21.94 -4.78
N VAL A 54 -6.78 -21.83 -4.20
CA VAL A 54 -6.41 -22.48 -2.94
C VAL A 54 -5.76 -21.46 -2.03
N SER A 55 -6.23 -21.33 -0.79
CA SER A 55 -5.63 -20.39 0.16
C SER A 55 -4.18 -20.77 0.45
N LEU A 56 -3.27 -19.78 0.44
CA LEU A 56 -1.86 -19.97 0.80
C LEU A 56 -1.73 -20.55 2.22
N THR A 57 -2.56 -20.10 3.16
CA THR A 57 -2.57 -20.57 4.56
C THR A 57 -2.90 -22.07 4.66
N ARG A 58 -3.66 -22.62 3.72
CA ARG A 58 -3.93 -24.07 3.66
C ARG A 58 -2.70 -24.85 3.19
N LEU A 59 -1.94 -24.29 2.26
CA LEU A 59 -0.78 -24.95 1.64
C LEU A 59 0.52 -24.78 2.44
N ALA A 60 0.67 -23.65 3.10
CA ALA A 60 1.82 -23.28 3.92
C ALA A 60 1.34 -22.44 5.12
N GLY A 61 0.63 -23.11 6.04
CA GLY A 61 0.18 -22.48 7.28
C GLY A 61 1.35 -21.91 8.07
N ASP A 62 1.17 -20.72 8.63
CA ASP A 62 2.16 -20.10 9.50
C ASP A 62 2.24 -20.88 10.80
N THR A 63 3.19 -21.80 10.85
CA THR A 63 3.49 -22.60 12.04
C THR A 63 4.52 -21.91 12.94
N GLY A 64 5.02 -20.73 12.55
CA GLY A 64 6.15 -20.08 13.21
C GLY A 64 7.46 -20.86 13.10
N THR A 65 7.55 -21.81 12.16
CA THR A 65 8.73 -22.65 11.93
C THR A 65 9.43 -22.29 10.62
N ASP A 66 10.75 -22.53 10.57
CA ASP A 66 11.57 -22.35 9.37
C ASP A 66 11.04 -23.19 8.18
N GLU A 67 10.40 -24.33 8.44
CA GLU A 67 9.81 -25.21 7.42
C GLU A 67 8.57 -24.57 6.77
N GLY A 68 7.71 -23.94 7.57
CA GLY A 68 6.54 -23.22 7.08
C GLY A 68 6.94 -22.03 6.21
N GLU A 69 7.93 -21.24 6.66
CA GLU A 69 8.47 -20.13 5.88
C GLU A 69 9.09 -20.61 4.56
N TRP A 70 9.91 -21.67 4.62
CA TRP A 70 10.52 -22.25 3.43
C TRP A 70 9.49 -22.75 2.41
N ARG A 71 8.44 -23.45 2.87
CA ARG A 71 7.35 -23.94 2.01
C ARG A 71 6.54 -22.77 1.43
N SER A 72 6.27 -21.72 2.20
CA SER A 72 5.63 -20.50 1.70
C SER A 72 6.46 -19.84 0.60
N GLN A 73 7.76 -19.61 0.84
CA GLN A 73 8.68 -19.07 -0.18
C GLN A 73 8.74 -19.96 -1.42
N LEU A 74 8.68 -21.28 -1.25
CA LEU A 74 8.65 -22.22 -2.36
C LEU A 74 7.40 -22.03 -3.23
N ILE A 75 6.24 -21.80 -2.62
CA ILE A 75 5.00 -21.54 -3.34
C ILE A 75 5.09 -20.21 -4.10
N TRP A 76 5.53 -19.13 -3.44
CA TRP A 76 5.74 -17.82 -4.07
C TRP A 76 6.66 -17.87 -5.29
N GLN A 77 7.71 -18.69 -5.22
CA GLN A 77 8.68 -18.86 -6.32
C GLN A 77 8.17 -19.69 -7.50
N ASN A 78 7.15 -20.54 -7.32
CA ASN A 78 6.78 -21.52 -8.34
C ASN A 78 5.33 -21.44 -8.80
N PHE A 79 4.39 -20.93 -8.01
CA PHE A 79 2.98 -20.93 -8.38
C PHE A 79 2.43 -19.51 -8.44
N ARG A 80 1.45 -19.28 -9.31
CA ARG A 80 0.80 -17.98 -9.43
C ARG A 80 -0.04 -17.73 -8.18
N ILE A 81 0.21 -16.61 -7.53
CA ILE A 81 -0.56 -16.12 -6.39
C ILE A 81 -1.30 -14.87 -6.83
N VAL A 82 -2.55 -14.75 -6.42
CA VAL A 82 -3.37 -13.54 -6.56
C VAL A 82 -3.75 -13.04 -5.18
N ASP A 83 -4.09 -11.76 -5.09
CA ASP A 83 -4.45 -11.09 -3.85
C ASP A 83 -3.31 -11.20 -2.83
N CYS A 84 -2.12 -10.72 -3.24
CA CYS A 84 -0.82 -10.86 -2.56
C CYS A 84 -0.74 -10.34 -1.10
N THR A 85 -1.86 -9.92 -0.49
CA THR A 85 -1.96 -9.60 0.92
C THR A 85 -1.91 -10.89 1.76
N GLN A 86 -1.14 -10.88 2.84
CA GLN A 86 -0.90 -12.10 3.64
C GLN A 86 -2.17 -12.76 4.17
N ALA A 87 -3.24 -11.99 4.41
CA ALA A 87 -4.50 -12.52 4.93
C ALA A 87 -5.35 -13.28 3.90
N THR A 88 -5.21 -12.95 2.61
CA THR A 88 -6.10 -13.46 1.55
C THR A 88 -5.34 -14.02 0.34
N ALA A 89 -4.04 -14.25 0.43
CA ALA A 89 -3.26 -14.79 -0.68
C ALA A 89 -3.83 -16.13 -1.18
N LEU A 90 -4.23 -16.15 -2.46
CA LEU A 90 -4.78 -17.32 -3.13
C LEU A 90 -3.79 -17.83 -4.17
N VAL A 91 -3.43 -19.10 -4.09
CA VAL A 91 -2.68 -19.83 -5.10
C VAL A 91 -3.64 -20.29 -6.19
N LEU A 92 -3.35 -19.95 -7.44
CA LEU A 92 -4.15 -20.41 -8.57
C LEU A 92 -3.88 -21.90 -8.83
N GLY A 93 -4.96 -22.67 -8.95
CA GLY A 93 -4.87 -24.08 -9.31
C GLY A 93 -4.74 -24.31 -10.81
N LEU A 94 -4.51 -25.57 -11.20
CA LEU A 94 -4.18 -25.94 -12.59
C LEU A 94 -5.32 -25.64 -13.58
N ASP A 95 -6.57 -25.63 -13.11
CA ASP A 95 -7.75 -25.40 -13.94
C ASP A 95 -8.04 -23.91 -14.16
N HIS A 96 -7.26 -23.02 -13.54
CA HIS A 96 -7.46 -21.58 -13.68
C HIS A 96 -6.85 -21.07 -15.01
N PRO A 97 -7.56 -20.26 -15.82
CA PRO A 97 -7.06 -19.80 -17.12
C PRO A 97 -5.78 -18.96 -17.03
N ASN A 98 -5.59 -18.26 -15.90
CA ASN A 98 -4.39 -17.47 -15.62
C ASN A 98 -3.30 -18.25 -14.86
N PHE A 99 -3.42 -19.59 -14.76
CA PHE A 99 -2.41 -20.41 -14.13
C PHE A 99 -1.07 -20.27 -14.86
N CYS A 100 -0.01 -20.08 -14.09
CA CYS A 100 1.36 -20.15 -14.57
C CYS A 100 2.25 -20.70 -13.46
N GLU A 101 3.36 -21.31 -13.86
CA GLU A 101 4.30 -21.96 -12.95
C GLU A 101 5.75 -21.50 -13.20
N GLY A 102 6.60 -21.66 -12.20
CA GLY A 102 8.03 -21.39 -12.23
C GLY A 102 8.35 -19.89 -12.31
N LYS A 103 9.37 -19.55 -13.11
CA LYS A 103 9.88 -18.18 -13.19
C LYS A 103 8.85 -17.17 -13.69
N GLU A 104 7.93 -17.59 -14.56
CA GLU A 104 6.87 -16.72 -15.06
C GLU A 104 5.87 -16.37 -13.94
N ALA A 105 5.49 -17.35 -13.14
CA ALA A 105 4.66 -17.13 -11.96
C ALA A 105 5.34 -16.17 -10.98
N ALA A 106 6.63 -16.41 -10.68
CA ALA A 106 7.40 -15.53 -9.81
C ALA A 106 7.50 -14.10 -10.34
N ALA A 107 7.66 -13.93 -11.66
CA ALA A 107 7.68 -12.62 -12.31
C ALA A 107 6.33 -11.89 -12.17
N LYS A 108 5.20 -12.59 -12.37
CA LYS A 108 3.86 -12.01 -12.22
C LYS A 108 3.55 -11.68 -10.74
N ASN A 109 3.89 -12.58 -9.83
CA ASN A 109 3.74 -12.35 -8.38
C ASN A 109 4.56 -11.13 -7.93
N SER A 110 5.80 -11.00 -8.41
CA SER A 110 6.66 -9.85 -8.12
C SER A 110 6.08 -8.55 -8.68
N ALA A 111 5.51 -8.58 -9.89
CA ALA A 111 4.90 -7.41 -10.50
C ALA A 111 3.69 -6.92 -9.68
N GLU A 112 2.78 -7.82 -9.33
CA GLU A 112 1.60 -7.49 -8.53
C GLU A 112 1.98 -6.97 -7.15
N LEU A 113 2.97 -7.59 -6.50
CA LEU A 113 3.48 -7.14 -5.21
C LEU A 113 4.08 -5.72 -5.30
N PHE A 114 4.85 -5.44 -6.35
CA PHE A 114 5.41 -4.11 -6.59
C PHE A 114 4.34 -3.09 -6.95
N GLU A 115 3.31 -3.48 -7.71
CA GLU A 115 2.17 -2.63 -8.04
C GLU A 115 1.44 -2.16 -6.78
N GLY A 116 1.15 -3.05 -5.83
CA GLY A 116 0.54 -2.67 -4.56
C GLY A 116 1.41 -1.69 -3.76
N GLN A 117 2.71 -1.97 -3.65
CA GLN A 117 3.64 -1.08 -2.93
C GLN A 117 3.81 0.29 -3.61
N LEU A 118 3.88 0.32 -4.94
CA LEU A 118 4.01 1.56 -5.71
C LEU A 118 2.71 2.37 -5.70
N TYR A 119 1.57 1.69 -5.62
CA TYR A 119 0.27 2.31 -5.44
C TYR A 119 0.20 3.07 -4.12
N ASP A 120 0.55 2.43 -3.00
CA ASP A 120 0.58 3.06 -1.67
C ASP A 120 1.53 4.27 -1.63
N ALA A 121 2.64 4.20 -2.37
CA ALA A 121 3.63 5.28 -2.44
C ALA A 121 3.24 6.44 -3.37
N GLY A 122 2.26 6.24 -4.26
CA GLY A 122 1.77 7.23 -5.21
C GLY A 122 2.89 7.86 -6.07
N VAL A 123 2.84 9.19 -6.20
CA VAL A 123 3.76 9.97 -7.06
C VAL A 123 5.19 10.02 -6.52
N ALA A 124 5.36 9.86 -5.19
CA ALA A 124 6.67 9.90 -4.56
C ALA A 124 7.55 8.69 -4.97
N GLY A 125 6.90 7.57 -5.32
CA GLY A 125 7.56 6.32 -5.66
C GLY A 125 8.34 5.71 -4.50
N LEU A 126 8.99 4.57 -4.78
CA LEU A 126 9.77 3.83 -3.80
C LEU A 126 11.23 3.69 -4.24
N PRO A 127 12.19 3.67 -3.30
CA PRO A 127 13.58 3.36 -3.64
C PRO A 127 13.70 1.89 -4.09
N LEU A 128 14.59 1.63 -5.04
CA LEU A 128 14.81 0.28 -5.59
C LEU A 128 15.12 -0.77 -4.51
N ASP A 129 15.89 -0.37 -3.48
CA ASP A 129 16.26 -1.24 -2.37
C ASP A 129 15.05 -1.70 -1.54
N ARG A 130 14.02 -0.84 -1.41
CA ARG A 130 12.79 -1.21 -0.71
C ARG A 130 12.03 -2.28 -1.48
N LEU A 131 11.94 -2.19 -2.80
CA LEU A 131 11.33 -3.23 -3.63
C LEU A 131 12.13 -4.54 -3.54
N SER A 132 13.45 -4.47 -3.52
CA SER A 132 14.31 -5.65 -3.30
C SER A 132 14.05 -6.29 -1.93
N SER A 133 13.88 -5.49 -0.88
CA SER A 133 13.55 -5.96 0.47
C SER A 133 12.19 -6.62 0.52
N VAL A 134 11.18 -6.00 -0.11
CA VAL A 134 9.82 -6.55 -0.17
C VAL A 134 9.82 -7.87 -0.92
N HIS A 135 10.48 -7.98 -2.08
CA HIS A 135 10.62 -9.26 -2.76
C HIS A 135 11.35 -10.30 -1.90
N SER A 136 12.43 -9.91 -1.22
CA SER A 136 13.21 -10.85 -0.41
C SER A 136 12.42 -11.42 0.77
N HIS A 137 11.44 -10.68 1.28
CA HIS A 137 10.54 -11.13 2.33
C HIS A 137 9.67 -12.32 1.90
N TYR A 138 9.06 -12.26 0.72
CA TYR A 138 8.14 -13.30 0.25
C TYR A 138 8.81 -14.43 -0.53
N PHE A 139 9.84 -14.11 -1.31
CA PHE A 139 10.47 -15.07 -2.23
C PHE A 139 11.83 -15.57 -1.71
N GLY A 140 12.32 -15.02 -0.59
CA GLY A 140 13.68 -15.24 -0.14
C GLY A 140 14.72 -14.51 -1.00
N SER A 141 15.99 -14.81 -0.75
CA SER A 141 17.10 -14.09 -1.40
C SER A 141 17.34 -14.51 -2.87
N GLY A 142 17.70 -13.51 -3.68
CA GLY A 142 18.18 -13.69 -5.06
C GLY A 142 17.11 -13.50 -6.13
N PHE A 143 16.70 -12.25 -6.35
CA PHE A 143 15.71 -11.85 -7.37
C PHE A 143 15.99 -12.46 -8.75
N GLU A 144 17.22 -12.30 -9.27
CA GLU A 144 17.60 -12.78 -10.61
C GLU A 144 17.50 -14.31 -10.73
N ARG A 145 17.78 -15.05 -9.66
CA ARG A 145 17.65 -16.50 -9.64
C ARG A 145 16.18 -16.95 -9.70
N VAL A 146 15.32 -16.23 -8.99
CA VAL A 146 13.88 -16.54 -8.86
C VAL A 146 13.11 -16.11 -10.12
N VAL A 147 13.26 -14.85 -10.53
CA VAL A 147 12.52 -14.25 -11.65
C VAL A 147 13.19 -14.50 -13.00
N GLY A 148 14.50 -14.76 -13.03
CA GLY A 148 15.27 -14.95 -14.27
C GLY A 148 15.67 -13.65 -14.98
N LYS A 149 15.44 -12.49 -14.36
CA LYS A 149 15.85 -11.17 -14.85
C LYS A 149 16.45 -10.35 -13.72
N ARG A 150 17.36 -9.42 -14.03
CA ARG A 150 17.87 -8.45 -13.03
C ARG A 150 16.76 -7.52 -12.56
N LEU A 151 16.72 -7.18 -11.28
CA LEU A 151 15.69 -6.32 -10.69
C LEU A 151 15.54 -4.99 -11.43
N ARG A 152 16.66 -4.32 -11.72
CA ARG A 152 16.66 -3.05 -12.47
C ARG A 152 16.06 -3.19 -13.88
N ALA A 153 16.37 -4.27 -14.59
CA ALA A 153 15.80 -4.55 -15.90
C ALA A 153 14.30 -4.85 -15.81
N PHE A 154 13.90 -5.67 -14.83
CA PHE A 154 12.50 -5.98 -14.58
C PHE A 154 11.67 -4.71 -14.27
N VAL A 155 12.24 -3.81 -13.48
CA VAL A 155 11.58 -2.56 -13.11
C VAL A 155 11.47 -1.61 -14.29
N THR A 156 12.54 -1.43 -15.06
CA THR A 156 12.55 -0.55 -16.23
C THR A 156 11.65 -1.05 -17.36
N ASP A 157 11.46 -2.37 -17.49
CA ASP A 157 10.53 -2.97 -18.46
C ASP A 157 9.05 -2.61 -18.17
N ARG A 158 8.69 -2.34 -16.91
CA ARG A 158 7.28 -2.22 -16.47
C ARG A 158 6.90 -0.90 -15.83
N TYR A 159 7.85 -0.22 -15.21
CA TYR A 159 7.64 0.97 -14.38
C TYR A 159 8.56 2.12 -14.80
N GLU A 160 8.24 3.32 -14.32
CA GLU A 160 9.08 4.50 -14.56
C GLU A 160 10.21 4.52 -13.53
N TYR A 161 11.45 4.31 -13.96
CA TYR A 161 12.65 4.36 -13.10
C TYR A 161 13.43 5.66 -13.32
N ASP A 162 13.65 6.41 -12.23
CA ASP A 162 14.49 7.60 -12.23
C ASP A 162 15.88 7.26 -11.70
N ASP A 163 16.89 7.26 -12.58
CA ASP A 163 18.27 6.91 -12.25
C ASP A 163 18.91 7.93 -11.30
N LYS A 164 18.49 9.21 -11.35
CA LYS A 164 19.08 10.27 -10.51
C LYS A 164 18.70 10.09 -9.05
N THR A 165 17.45 9.72 -8.80
CA THR A 165 16.93 9.54 -7.44
C THR A 165 16.89 8.08 -7.01
N SER A 166 17.20 7.14 -7.91
CA SER A 166 17.08 5.69 -7.71
C SER A 166 15.69 5.26 -7.22
N ARG A 167 14.65 5.98 -7.69
CA ARG A 167 13.25 5.73 -7.33
C ARG A 167 12.49 5.13 -8.50
N VAL A 168 11.56 4.25 -8.14
CA VAL A 168 10.62 3.58 -9.04
C VAL A 168 9.25 4.19 -8.82
N ARG A 169 8.57 4.55 -9.90
CA ARG A 169 7.22 5.10 -9.89
C ARG A 169 6.28 4.23 -10.72
N ALA A 170 5.05 4.10 -10.27
CA ALA A 170 4.00 3.50 -11.09
C ALA A 170 3.79 4.33 -12.36
N PRO A 171 3.54 3.69 -13.53
CA PRO A 171 3.24 4.39 -14.75
C PRO A 171 2.11 5.39 -14.56
N THR A 172 2.25 6.59 -15.13
CA THR A 172 1.25 7.66 -14.97
C THR A 172 -0.17 7.21 -15.39
N LYS A 173 -0.26 6.33 -16.41
CA LYS A 173 -1.53 5.75 -16.86
C LYS A 173 -2.22 4.91 -15.77
N MET A 174 -1.44 4.12 -15.02
CA MET A 174 -1.94 3.30 -13.92
C MET A 174 -2.44 4.20 -12.77
N LEU A 175 -1.65 5.18 -12.35
CA LEU A 175 -2.05 6.12 -11.29
C LEU A 175 -3.34 6.89 -11.66
N ASN A 176 -3.48 7.31 -12.91
CA ASN A 176 -4.69 7.98 -13.37
C ASN A 176 -5.92 7.07 -13.44
N ALA A 177 -5.74 5.80 -13.81
CA ALA A 177 -6.83 4.82 -13.77
C ALA A 177 -7.31 4.59 -12.34
N MET A 178 -6.39 4.50 -11.38
CA MET A 178 -6.72 4.32 -9.97
C MET A 178 -7.45 5.53 -9.38
N ARG A 179 -6.96 6.76 -9.62
CA ARG A 179 -7.66 7.97 -9.18
C ARG A 179 -9.09 8.05 -9.71
N LYS A 180 -9.33 7.54 -10.92
CA LYS A 180 -10.68 7.49 -11.49
C LYS A 180 -11.56 6.45 -10.81
N LEU A 181 -11.00 5.31 -10.39
CA LEU A 181 -11.74 4.30 -9.63
C LEU A 181 -12.09 4.83 -8.23
N GLU A 182 -11.10 5.33 -7.49
CA GLU A 182 -11.31 5.94 -6.17
C GLU A 182 -12.34 7.09 -6.20
N ALA A 183 -12.27 7.95 -7.22
CA ALA A 183 -13.25 9.03 -7.38
C ALA A 183 -14.66 8.51 -7.64
N ARG A 184 -14.82 7.35 -8.29
CA ARG A 184 -16.14 6.73 -8.49
C ARG A 184 -16.66 6.13 -7.19
N ASP A 185 -15.80 5.42 -6.46
CA ASP A 185 -16.16 4.78 -5.19
C ASP A 185 -16.58 5.83 -4.15
N LEU A 186 -15.86 6.95 -4.05
CA LEU A 186 -16.24 8.07 -3.17
C LEU A 186 -17.59 8.70 -3.53
N VAL A 187 -17.93 8.79 -4.82
CA VAL A 187 -19.23 9.31 -5.27
C VAL A 187 -20.35 8.34 -4.92
N GLU A 188 -20.10 7.03 -5.03
CA GLU A 188 -21.05 5.99 -4.65
C GLU A 188 -21.28 5.95 -3.14
N GLU A 189 -20.21 6.01 -2.34
CA GLU A 189 -20.29 6.10 -0.87
C GLU A 189 -21.04 7.36 -0.42
N GLN A 190 -20.78 8.51 -1.06
CA GLN A 190 -21.51 9.74 -0.77
C GLN A 190 -23.01 9.60 -1.10
N LYS A 191 -23.34 8.91 -2.19
CA LYS A 191 -24.74 8.64 -2.57
C LYS A 191 -25.43 7.73 -1.57
N GLU A 192 -24.78 6.64 -1.16
CA GLU A 192 -25.29 5.74 -0.13
C GLU A 192 -25.50 6.46 1.20
N TRP A 193 -24.55 7.32 1.59
CA TRP A 193 -24.67 8.14 2.79
C TRP A 193 -25.89 9.09 2.73
N HIS A 194 -26.13 9.71 1.58
CA HIS A 194 -27.33 10.55 1.37
C HIS A 194 -28.63 9.75 1.41
N GLU A 195 -28.67 8.56 0.82
CA GLU A 195 -29.83 7.66 0.85
C GLU A 195 -30.12 7.18 2.28
N GLN A 196 -29.10 6.69 3.00
CA GLN A 196 -29.23 6.29 4.41
C GLN A 196 -29.69 7.45 5.30
N THR A 197 -29.17 8.66 5.08
CA THR A 197 -29.57 9.85 5.84
C THR A 197 -31.03 10.20 5.56
N LYS A 198 -31.47 10.10 4.30
CA LYS A 198 -32.85 10.35 3.90
C LYS A 198 -33.80 9.33 4.52
N ASP A 199 -33.48 8.04 4.45
CA ASP A 199 -34.28 6.98 5.04
C ASP A 199 -34.38 7.12 6.57
N ARG A 200 -33.29 7.51 7.22
CA ARG A 200 -33.29 7.80 8.66
C ARG A 200 -34.18 8.99 9.02
N MET A 201 -34.29 10.01 8.16
CA MET A 201 -35.21 11.13 8.37
C MET A 201 -36.67 10.77 8.16
N LEU A 202 -36.97 9.91 7.16
CA LEU A 202 -38.33 9.45 6.86
C LEU A 202 -38.87 8.44 7.88
N ASN A 203 -38.01 7.56 8.38
CA ASN A 203 -38.36 6.53 9.36
C ASN A 203 -38.15 6.95 10.81
N LYS A 204 -37.87 8.24 11.09
CA LYS A 204 -37.93 8.73 12.47
C LYS A 204 -39.37 8.49 12.97
N PRO A 205 -39.58 7.60 13.96
CA PRO A 205 -40.88 7.45 14.56
C PRO A 205 -41.29 8.84 15.04
N LYS A 206 -42.50 9.27 14.67
CA LYS A 206 -43.10 10.46 15.29
C LYS A 206 -43.19 10.16 16.77
N GLU A 207 -42.18 10.56 17.54
CA GLU A 207 -42.35 10.72 18.96
C GLU A 207 -43.55 11.63 19.10
N VAL A 208 -44.62 11.08 19.67
CA VAL A 208 -45.73 11.87 20.17
C VAL A 208 -45.08 12.77 21.21
N VAL A 209 -44.71 13.99 20.78
CA VAL A 209 -44.29 15.05 21.66
C VAL A 209 -45.47 15.23 22.60
N LYS A 210 -45.39 14.62 23.79
CA LYS A 210 -46.29 14.98 24.88
C LYS A 210 -46.13 16.49 24.99
N PRO A 211 -47.23 17.27 24.84
CA PRO A 211 -47.14 18.71 24.91
C PRO A 211 -46.39 19.06 26.20
N PRO A 212 -45.45 20.02 26.16
CA PRO A 212 -44.72 20.44 27.34
C PRO A 212 -45.75 20.73 28.43
N ASN A 213 -45.69 19.97 29.51
CA ASN A 213 -46.54 20.21 30.66
C ASN A 213 -46.09 21.54 31.25
N PHE A 214 -46.78 22.62 30.87
CA PHE A 214 -46.64 23.94 31.46
C PHE A 214 -47.18 23.90 32.89
N ALA A 215 -46.50 23.16 33.76
CA ALA A 215 -46.62 23.39 35.18
C ALA A 215 -45.98 24.76 35.45
N PRO A 216 -46.70 25.72 36.05
CA PRO A 216 -46.13 27.01 36.40
C PRO A 216 -45.01 26.79 37.42
N SER A 217 -43.76 26.86 36.98
CA SER A 217 -42.64 27.03 37.90
C SER A 217 -42.82 28.39 38.56
N GLN A 218 -43.19 28.39 39.85
CA GLN A 218 -43.05 29.56 40.70
C GLN A 218 -41.56 29.86 40.85
N THR A 219 -40.99 30.53 39.84
CA THR A 219 -39.75 31.28 40.02
C THR A 219 -40.12 32.50 40.84
N VAL A 220 -39.87 32.41 42.14
CA VAL A 220 -39.85 33.56 43.06
C VAL A 220 -38.89 34.58 42.44
N PHE A 221 -39.45 35.72 42.02
CA PHE A 221 -38.70 36.80 41.40
C PHE A 221 -37.88 37.48 42.50
N ASP A 222 -36.59 37.14 42.57
CA ASP A 222 -35.63 37.82 43.43
C ASP A 222 -35.12 39.08 42.70
N PRO A 223 -35.53 40.30 43.14
CA PRO A 223 -35.19 41.54 42.46
C PRO A 223 -33.69 41.86 42.44
N ASP A 224 -32.87 41.17 43.24
CA ASP A 224 -31.41 41.37 43.31
C ASP A 224 -30.59 40.44 42.40
N GLN A 225 -31.20 39.38 41.83
CA GLN A 225 -30.56 38.52 40.82
C GLN A 225 -30.95 38.90 39.39
N ARG A 226 -30.85 40.18 39.03
CA ARG A 226 -30.96 40.56 37.61
C ARG A 226 -29.76 40.01 36.84
N PRO A 227 -29.98 39.18 35.79
CA PRO A 227 -28.93 38.86 34.84
C PRO A 227 -28.45 40.17 34.22
N ARG A 228 -27.17 40.51 34.43
CA ARG A 228 -26.53 41.59 33.68
C ARG A 228 -26.45 41.11 32.24
N TYR A 229 -27.39 41.55 31.41
CA TYR A 229 -27.29 41.39 29.96
C TYR A 229 -25.97 42.01 29.53
N ALA A 230 -25.01 41.17 29.16
CA ALA A 230 -23.83 41.60 28.44
C ALA A 230 -24.33 42.14 27.09
N SER A 231 -24.43 43.46 27.01
CA SER A 231 -24.61 44.22 25.79
C SER A 231 -23.33 44.11 24.97
N THR A 232 -23.14 43.00 24.25
CA THR A 232 -22.13 42.95 23.20
C THR A 232 -22.75 43.54 21.94
N LYS A 233 -22.57 44.85 21.78
CA LYS A 233 -22.71 45.56 20.51
C LYS A 233 -21.76 44.88 19.51
N MET A 234 -22.28 44.07 18.59
CA MET A 234 -21.55 43.82 17.34
C MET A 234 -21.68 45.08 16.48
N GLN A 235 -20.57 45.78 16.31
CA GLN A 235 -20.44 46.82 15.30
C GLN A 235 -20.46 46.17 13.91
N PRO A 236 -21.25 46.68 12.94
CA PRO A 236 -21.09 46.30 11.56
C PRO A 236 -19.86 47.04 11.00
N ASP A 237 -18.76 46.32 10.82
CA ASP A 237 -17.58 46.89 10.15
C ASP A 237 -17.91 47.20 8.69
N GLU A 238 -17.41 48.37 8.31
CA GLU A 238 -17.72 49.09 7.10
C GLU A 238 -17.15 48.41 5.85
N LEU A 239 -18.06 48.30 4.89
CA LEU A 239 -17.89 48.22 3.45
C LEU A 239 -16.79 49.18 2.93
N GLU A 240 -15.58 48.69 2.66
CA GLU A 240 -14.66 49.39 1.74
C GLU A 240 -14.83 48.88 0.30
N GLU A 241 -15.47 49.76 -0.43
CA GLU A 241 -15.59 49.88 -1.87
C GLU A 241 -14.21 49.88 -2.56
N ARG A 242 -13.92 48.82 -3.33
CA ARG A 242 -12.99 48.93 -4.46
C ARG A 242 -13.67 48.41 -5.70
N GLY A 243 -14.28 49.35 -6.42
CA GLY A 243 -14.96 49.10 -7.67
C GLY A 243 -14.05 48.71 -8.82
N GLY A 244 -14.71 48.35 -9.91
CA GLY A 244 -14.19 48.44 -11.27
C GLY A 244 -14.08 47.09 -11.98
N GLY A 245 -15.02 46.80 -12.87
CA GLY A 245 -14.78 45.81 -13.93
C GLY A 245 -16.01 45.03 -14.42
N PHE A 246 -17.06 45.75 -14.82
CA PHE A 246 -18.17 45.17 -15.57
C PHE A 246 -17.86 45.31 -17.07
N ASP A 247 -17.39 44.24 -17.71
CA ASP A 247 -17.34 44.05 -19.19
C ASP A 247 -16.88 42.60 -19.42
N GLY A 248 -17.46 41.73 -20.23
CA GLY A 248 -18.60 41.82 -21.12
C GLY A 248 -18.74 40.48 -21.86
N LYS A 249 -19.98 40.18 -22.26
CA LYS A 249 -20.40 39.53 -23.53
C LYS A 249 -19.63 38.32 -24.12
N GLY A 250 -20.42 37.26 -24.33
CA GLY A 250 -20.48 36.48 -25.58
C GLY A 250 -19.40 35.40 -25.73
N GLY A 251 -19.68 34.15 -26.08
CA GLY A 251 -20.69 33.63 -27.00
C GLY A 251 -19.97 33.14 -28.27
N GLY A 252 -20.15 31.88 -28.67
CA GLY A 252 -19.81 31.47 -30.04
C GLY A 252 -19.23 30.08 -30.22
N LYS A 253 -20.03 29.22 -30.86
CA LYS A 253 -19.66 27.97 -31.53
C LYS A 253 -18.73 28.21 -32.74
N GLY A 254 -17.99 27.16 -33.13
CA GLY A 254 -17.42 26.94 -34.48
C GLY A 254 -16.19 26.01 -34.36
N ALA A 255 -16.19 24.73 -34.73
CA ALA A 255 -16.38 24.10 -36.04
C ALA A 255 -15.26 24.38 -37.06
N THR A 256 -14.60 23.28 -37.48
CA THR A 256 -13.97 22.98 -38.80
C THR A 256 -12.66 23.65 -39.26
N GLY A 257 -11.79 22.82 -39.85
CA GLY A 257 -10.66 23.18 -40.71
C GLY A 257 -9.43 22.31 -40.45
N LEU A 258 -9.31 21.09 -41.00
CA LEU A 258 -8.67 20.78 -42.30
C LEU A 258 -7.33 21.49 -42.51
N PHE A 259 -6.24 20.74 -42.31
CA PHE A 259 -5.10 20.59 -43.22
C PHE A 259 -4.48 19.20 -43.00
#